data_AF-A0A6C0DIC9-F1
#
_entry.id   AF-A0A6C0DIC9-F1
#
_cell.length_a   1.000
_cell.length_b   1.000
_cell.length_c   1.000
_cell.angle_alpha   90.00
_cell.angle_beta   90.00
_cell.angle_gamma   90.00
#
_symmetry.space_group_name_H-M   'P 1'
#
loop_
_entity.id
_entity.type
_entity.pdbx_description
1 polymer ?
#
loop_
_entity_poly.entity_id
_entity_poly.type
_entity_poly.pdbx_seq_one_letter_code
_entity_poly.pdbx_strand_id
1 'polypeptide(L)'
;MPFINKKQAFKLLDDMIAGKQNCIGDCRRIWLRNIGYALKTETNPLKLTGAEHKKLTAKLVKAKDRKKHTITRKIDKKYLTRDSPPYPANKHCGETKKGNDGKMYTAIPDKNNICRWKRNGSD
;
A
#
# COMPACT_ATOMS: atom_id res chain seq x y z
N MET A 1 10.81 6.15 17.76
CA MET A 1 10.84 6.25 16.28
C MET A 1 11.76 5.16 15.76
N PRO A 2 11.50 4.52 14.61
CA PRO A 2 12.48 3.60 14.07
C PRO A 2 13.75 4.40 13.76
N PHE A 3 14.88 3.93 14.28
CA PHE A 3 16.17 4.60 14.23
C PHE A 3 16.73 4.55 12.81
N ILE A 4 16.24 5.42 11.93
CA ILE A 4 16.86 5.62 10.62
C ILE A 4 17.97 6.65 10.72
N ASN A 5 19.07 6.40 10.02
CA ASN A 5 20.15 7.36 9.88
C ASN A 5 19.85 8.37 8.76
N LYS A 6 20.68 9.42 8.65
CA LYS A 6 20.49 10.45 7.62
C LYS A 6 20.46 9.90 6.19
N LYS A 7 21.32 8.93 5.84
CA LYS A 7 21.34 8.33 4.50
C LYS A 7 20.00 7.66 4.17
N GLN A 8 19.45 6.92 5.13
CA GLN A 8 18.14 6.28 4.99
C GLN A 8 17.02 7.31 4.88
N ALA A 9 17.05 8.40 5.66
CA ALA A 9 16.06 9.47 5.57
C ALA A 9 16.02 10.13 4.18
N PHE A 10 17.19 10.44 3.61
CA PHE A 10 17.29 10.96 2.24
C PHE A 10 16.76 9.97 1.21
N LYS A 11 17.22 8.72 1.26
CA LYS A 11 16.78 7.66 0.34
C LYS A 11 15.27 7.45 0.38
N LEU A 12 14.68 7.45 1.58
CA LEU A 12 13.26 7.24 1.78
C LEU A 12 12.42 8.36 1.14
N LEU A 13 12.84 9.63 1.32
CA LEU A 13 12.18 10.75 0.64
C LEU A 13 12.35 10.70 -0.87
N ASP A 14 13.52 10.31 -1.37
CA ASP A 14 13.77 10.16 -2.81
C ASP A 14 12.93 9.06 -3.44
N ASP A 15 12.79 7.92 -2.76
CA ASP A 15 11.89 6.84 -3.19
C ASP A 15 10.42 7.30 -3.24
N MET A 16 9.99 8.11 -2.26
CA MET A 16 8.64 8.69 -2.22
C MET A 16 8.39 9.73 -3.32
N ILE A 17 9.41 10.50 -3.69
CA ILE A 17 9.39 11.48 -4.79
C ILE A 17 9.43 10.76 -6.14
N ALA A 18 10.20 9.68 -6.28
CA ALA A 18 10.24 8.85 -7.48
C ALA A 18 8.95 8.04 -7.67
N GLY A 19 8.31 7.60 -6.59
CA GLY A 19 7.07 6.80 -6.65
C GLY A 19 7.31 5.31 -6.64
N LYS A 20 8.38 4.88 -5.97
CA LYS A 20 8.61 3.47 -5.73
C LYS A 20 7.51 2.92 -4.83
N GLN A 21 7.09 1.67 -5.09
CA GLN A 21 5.99 1.03 -4.35
C GLN A 21 6.40 0.51 -2.96
N ASN A 22 7.65 0.72 -2.54
CA ASN A 22 8.18 0.21 -1.27
C ASN A 22 7.64 0.93 -0.03
N CYS A 23 7.16 2.17 -0.14
CA CYS A 23 6.57 2.89 0.98
C CYS A 23 5.44 3.84 0.53
N ILE A 24 4.21 3.36 0.72
CA ILE A 24 2.96 3.93 0.22
C ILE A 24 1.89 3.83 1.31
N GLY A 25 0.75 4.50 1.12
CA GLY A 25 -0.34 4.46 2.10
C GLY A 25 0.10 4.92 3.49
N ASP A 26 -0.10 4.07 4.50
CA ASP A 26 0.26 4.38 5.89
C ASP A 26 1.76 4.44 6.14
N CYS A 27 2.57 3.61 5.44
CA CYS A 27 4.03 3.72 5.49
C CYS A 27 4.48 5.15 5.18
N ARG A 28 3.98 5.70 4.06
CA ARG A 28 4.31 7.08 3.63
C ARG A 28 3.88 8.10 4.67
N ARG A 29 2.64 8.00 5.17
CA ARG A 29 2.08 8.92 6.17
C ARG A 29 2.91 8.94 7.45
N ILE A 30 3.23 7.76 7.99
CA ILE A 30 3.99 7.60 9.23
C ILE A 30 5.40 8.19 9.07
N TRP A 31 6.07 7.88 7.96
CA TRP A 31 7.44 8.34 7.74
C TRP A 31 7.55 9.84 7.49
N LEU A 32 6.64 10.45 6.70
CA LEU A 32 6.63 11.90 6.52
C LEU A 32 6.40 12.63 7.85
N ARG A 33 5.56 12.07 8.74
CA ARG A 33 5.35 12.61 10.09
C ARG A 33 6.61 12.49 10.94
N ASN A 34 7.20 11.30 11.00
CA ASN A 34 8.38 11.03 11.82
C ASN A 34 9.60 11.86 11.39
N ILE A 35 9.86 11.96 10.07
CA ILE A 35 10.92 12.84 9.54
C ILE A 35 10.62 14.30 9.87
N GLY A 36 9.36 14.72 9.76
CA GLY A 36 8.95 16.07 10.16
C GLY A 36 9.24 16.39 11.62
N TYR A 37 9.00 15.43 12.53
CA TYR A 37 9.37 15.58 13.94
C TYR A 37 10.89 15.57 14.15
N ALA A 38 11.62 14.68 13.47
CA ALA A 38 13.08 14.60 13.53
C ALA A 38 13.78 15.90 13.09
N LEU A 39 13.17 16.66 12.17
CA LEU A 39 13.68 17.96 11.73
C LEU A 39 13.36 19.12 12.70
N LYS A 40 12.31 18.98 13.52
CA LYS A 40 11.85 20.00 14.47
C LYS A 40 12.48 19.88 15.85
N THR A 41 12.93 18.68 16.22
CA THR A 41 13.52 18.43 17.54
C THR A 41 14.92 19.03 17.65
N GLU A 42 15.21 19.65 18.79
CA GLU A 42 16.50 20.28 19.08
C GLU A 42 17.64 19.27 19.17
N THR A 43 17.34 18.03 19.56
CA THR A 43 18.31 16.94 19.72
C THR A 43 18.96 16.45 18.41
N ASN A 44 18.51 16.94 17.25
CA ASN A 44 19.02 16.58 15.91
C ASN A 44 19.34 15.08 15.78
N PRO A 45 18.34 14.18 15.90
CA PRO A 45 18.55 12.73 15.93
C PRO A 45 19.19 12.18 14.66
N LEU A 46 19.11 12.92 13.55
CA LEU A 46 19.71 12.56 12.27
C LEU A 46 21.16 13.06 12.10
N LYS A 47 21.68 13.84 13.07
CA LYS A 47 23.03 14.44 13.04
C LYS A 47 23.31 15.18 11.71
N LEU A 48 22.34 16.00 11.30
CA LEU A 48 22.41 16.77 10.06
C LEU A 48 23.23 18.05 10.25
N THR A 49 24.02 18.42 9.23
CA THR A 49 24.57 19.78 9.11
C THR A 49 23.50 20.78 8.67
N GLY A 50 23.76 22.08 8.78
CA GLY A 50 22.80 23.12 8.34
C GLY A 50 22.41 23.00 6.86
N ALA A 51 23.37 22.65 6.00
CA ALA A 51 23.10 22.42 4.57
C ALA A 51 22.27 21.16 4.34
N GLU A 52 22.57 20.06 5.05
CA GLU A 52 21.80 18.82 4.97
C GLU A 52 20.37 19.01 5.48
N HIS A 53 20.18 19.78 6.56
CA HIS A 53 18.87 20.09 7.13
C HIS A 53 17.98 20.84 6.12
N LYS A 54 18.51 21.91 5.50
CA LYS A 54 17.82 22.63 4.42
C LYS A 54 17.44 21.70 3.27
N LYS A 55 18.37 20.84 2.85
CA LYS A 55 18.15 19.89 1.75
C LYS A 55 17.08 18.85 2.07
N LEU A 56 17.09 18.29 3.28
CA LEU A 56 16.10 17.29 3.73
C LEU A 56 14.72 17.92 3.88
N THR A 57 14.65 19.14 4.42
CA THR A 57 13.41 19.91 4.55
C THR A 57 12.77 20.17 3.18
N ALA A 58 13.55 20.61 2.19
CA ALA A 58 13.05 20.81 0.83
C ALA A 58 12.51 19.51 0.20
N LYS A 59 13.20 18.37 0.41
CA LYS A 59 12.71 17.06 -0.04
C LYS A 59 11.44 16.64 0.68
N LEU A 60 11.32 16.92 1.98
CA LEU A 60 10.14 16.59 2.77
C LEU A 60 8.90 17.34 2.26
N VAL A 61 9.05 18.64 1.95
CA VAL A 61 7.97 19.45 1.34
C VAL A 61 7.55 18.85 0.00
N LYS A 62 8.50 18.61 -0.92
CA LYS A 62 8.22 17.95 -2.21
C LYS A 62 7.53 16.59 -2.07
N ALA A 63 7.94 15.79 -1.08
CA ALA A 63 7.34 14.49 -0.80
C ALA A 63 5.92 14.62 -0.21
N LYS A 64 5.60 15.69 0.51
CA LYS A 64 4.24 15.95 1.00
C LYS A 64 3.30 16.44 -0.11
N ASP A 65 3.78 17.33 -0.96
CA ASP A 65 2.97 17.94 -2.04
C ASP A 65 2.61 16.93 -3.14
N ARG A 66 3.44 15.90 -3.31
CA ARG A 66 3.19 14.87 -4.32
C ARG A 66 1.90 14.10 -4.02
N LYS A 67 1.01 14.03 -5.02
CA LYS A 67 -0.27 13.31 -4.98
C LYS A 67 -0.09 11.91 -4.38
N LYS A 68 -0.89 11.61 -3.35
CA LYS A 68 -0.84 10.32 -2.65
C LYS A 68 -1.07 9.20 -3.65
N HIS A 69 -0.07 8.34 -3.85
CA HIS A 69 -0.23 7.12 -4.63
C HIS A 69 -1.05 6.15 -3.78
N THR A 70 -2.37 6.20 -3.89
CA THR A 70 -3.24 5.18 -3.34
C THR A 70 -2.95 3.91 -4.16
N ILE A 71 -2.53 2.81 -3.53
CA ILE A 71 -2.76 1.51 -4.16
C ILE A 71 -4.28 1.34 -4.14
N THR A 72 -4.94 1.78 -5.19
CA THR A 72 -6.15 1.13 -5.61
C THR A 72 -5.68 -0.22 -6.11
N ARG A 73 -5.89 -1.31 -5.35
CA ARG A 73 -5.77 -2.66 -5.93
C ARG A 73 -6.64 -2.61 -7.17
N LYS A 74 -6.03 -2.68 -8.36
CA LYS A 74 -6.76 -2.71 -9.63
C LYS A 74 -7.46 -4.06 -9.68
N ILE A 75 -8.61 -4.15 -9.03
CA ILE A 75 -9.57 -5.20 -9.30
C ILE A 75 -10.06 -4.90 -10.71
N ASP A 76 -9.90 -5.88 -11.61
CA ASP A 76 -10.41 -5.74 -12.97
C ASP A 76 -11.89 -5.39 -12.91
N LYS A 77 -12.33 -4.42 -13.73
CA LYS A 77 -13.73 -3.97 -13.78
C LYS A 77 -14.68 -5.14 -13.95
N LYS A 78 -14.24 -6.19 -14.67
CA LYS A 78 -14.94 -7.46 -14.85
C LYS A 78 -15.38 -8.13 -13.55
N TYR A 79 -14.63 -8.01 -12.45
CA TYR A 79 -14.96 -8.65 -11.16
C TYR A 79 -15.77 -7.76 -10.23
N LEU A 80 -15.83 -6.44 -10.50
CA LEU A 80 -16.60 -5.50 -9.68
C LEU A 80 -18.10 -5.56 -9.96
N THR A 81 -18.49 -5.94 -11.17
CA THR A 81 -19.90 -5.96 -11.61
C THR A 81 -20.59 -7.31 -11.45
N ARG A 82 -19.87 -8.35 -10.99
CA ARG A 82 -20.41 -9.70 -10.82
C ARG A 82 -20.90 -9.90 -9.40
N ASP A 83 -21.89 -10.76 -9.22
CA ASP A 83 -22.39 -11.14 -7.88
C ASP A 83 -21.32 -11.85 -7.05
N SER A 84 -20.52 -12.70 -7.70
CA SER A 84 -19.43 -13.45 -7.08
C SER A 84 -18.34 -12.54 -6.48
N PRO A 85 -17.47 -13.06 -5.59
CA PRO A 85 -16.40 -12.27 -4.97
C PRO A 85 -15.54 -11.52 -6.00
N PRO A 86 -15.10 -10.29 -5.70
CA PRO A 86 -14.37 -9.43 -6.64
C PRO A 86 -12.89 -9.84 -6.79
N TYR A 87 -12.64 -11.15 -6.86
CA TYR A 87 -11.33 -11.77 -6.96
C TYR A 87 -11.41 -13.00 -7.88
N PRO A 88 -10.34 -13.33 -8.63
CA PRO A 88 -10.32 -14.53 -9.47
C PRO A 88 -10.31 -15.81 -8.61
N ALA A 89 -11.26 -16.71 -8.87
CA ALA A 89 -11.41 -17.96 -8.12
C ALA A 89 -10.15 -18.86 -8.14
N ASN A 90 -9.41 -18.89 -9.26
CA ASN A 90 -8.17 -19.66 -9.37
C ASN A 90 -7.10 -19.29 -8.32
N LYS A 91 -7.09 -18.05 -7.82
CA LYS A 91 -6.13 -17.60 -6.78
C LYS A 91 -6.57 -17.97 -5.36
N HIS A 92 -7.80 -18.45 -5.20
CA HIS A 92 -8.45 -18.70 -3.92
C HIS A 92 -9.14 -20.06 -3.91
N CYS A 93 -8.62 -21.03 -4.67
CA CYS A 93 -9.23 -22.34 -4.79
C CYS A 93 -9.34 -23.04 -3.43
N GLY A 94 -10.52 -23.58 -3.10
CA GLY A 94 -10.83 -24.16 -1.79
C GLY A 94 -11.26 -23.14 -0.73
N GLU A 95 -11.13 -21.84 -0.98
CA GLU A 95 -11.58 -20.81 -0.04
C GLU A 95 -13.07 -20.49 -0.22
N THR A 96 -13.70 -20.07 0.88
CA THR A 96 -15.04 -19.47 0.87
C THR A 96 -14.93 -17.96 1.07
N LYS A 97 -15.60 -17.17 0.21
CA LYS A 97 -15.61 -15.71 0.28
C LYS A 97 -17.02 -15.15 0.06
N LYS A 98 -17.26 -13.97 0.63
CA LYS A 98 -18.48 -13.19 0.41
C LYS A 98 -18.44 -12.51 -0.96
N GLY A 99 -19.51 -12.67 -1.73
CA GLY A 99 -19.75 -12.01 -3.00
C GLY A 99 -20.09 -10.52 -2.85
N ASN A 100 -20.10 -9.81 -3.97
CA ASN A 100 -20.59 -8.43 -4.03
C ASN A 100 -22.10 -8.35 -3.76
N ASP A 101 -22.82 -9.44 -4.00
CA ASP A 101 -24.25 -9.61 -3.66
C ASP A 101 -24.50 -9.93 -2.17
N GLY A 102 -23.43 -10.04 -1.39
CA GLY A 102 -23.48 -10.37 0.03
C GLY A 102 -23.63 -11.85 0.36
N LYS A 103 -23.63 -12.75 -0.62
CA LYS A 103 -23.79 -14.20 -0.39
C LYS A 103 -22.44 -14.91 -0.34
N MET A 104 -22.42 -16.13 0.20
CA MET A 104 -21.19 -16.92 0.33
C MET A 104 -20.94 -17.76 -0.92
N TYR A 105 -19.71 -17.73 -1.42
CA TYR A 105 -19.25 -18.51 -2.56
C TYR A 105 -18.02 -19.33 -2.17
N THR A 106 -17.97 -20.58 -2.61
CA THR A 106 -16.81 -21.47 -2.48
C THR A 106 -16.13 -21.61 -3.83
N ALA A 107 -14.80 -21.45 -3.88
CA ALA A 107 -14.04 -21.67 -5.11
C ALA A 107 -13.75 -23.17 -5.28
N ILE A 108 -14.42 -23.81 -6.24
CA ILE A 108 -14.33 -25.26 -6.45
C ILE A 108 -13.65 -25.53 -7.80
N PRO A 109 -12.64 -26.42 -7.87
CA PRO A 109 -11.99 -26.81 -9.11
C PRO A 109 -12.92 -27.64 -9.99
N ASP A 110 -12.86 -27.42 -11.30
CA ASP A 110 -13.44 -28.32 -12.29
C ASP A 110 -12.47 -29.45 -12.66
N LYS A 111 -12.89 -30.35 -13.55
CA LYS A 111 -12.08 -31.49 -14.04
C LYS A 111 -10.74 -31.10 -14.69
N ASN A 112 -10.58 -29.82 -15.06
CA ASN A 112 -9.36 -29.28 -15.64
C ASN A 112 -8.55 -28.44 -14.61
N ASN A 113 -8.85 -28.57 -13.31
CA ASN A 113 -8.26 -27.79 -12.22
C ASN A 113 -8.49 -26.27 -12.34
N ILE A 114 -9.54 -25.83 -13.05
CA ILE A 114 -9.93 -24.42 -13.11
C ILE A 114 -10.98 -24.17 -12.04
N CYS A 115 -10.68 -23.29 -11.09
CA CYS A 115 -11.56 -23.00 -9.97
C CYS A 115 -12.60 -21.94 -10.34
N ARG A 116 -13.85 -22.18 -9.95
CA ARG A 116 -14.98 -21.27 -10.17
C ARG A 116 -15.72 -21.03 -8.86
N TRP A 117 -16.23 -19.81 -8.70
CA TRP A 117 -17.07 -19.46 -7.56
C TRP A 117 -18.43 -20.16 -7.69
N LYS A 118 -18.75 -21.06 -6.77
CA LYS A 118 -20.08 -21.66 -6.62
C LYS A 118 -20.76 -21.08 -5.39
N ARG A 119 -22.01 -20.67 -5.51
CA ARG A 119 -22.78 -20.11 -4.40
C ARG A 119 -23.18 -21.23 -3.45
N ASN A 120 -22.98 -21.02 -2.14
CA ASN A 120 -23.45 -21.94 -1.12
C ASN A 120 -24.97 -21.74 -1.00
N GLY A 121 -25.77 -22.73 -1.38
CA GLY A 121 -27.24 -22.68 -1.38
C GLY A 121 -27.91 -22.51 -2.75
N SER A 122 -27.24 -22.89 -3.84
CA SER A 122 -27.94 -23.28 -5.08
C SER A 122 -27.99 -24.81 -5.15
N ASP A 123 -28.96 -25.39 -4.45
CA ASP A 123 -29.49 -26.70 -4.80
C ASP A 123 -30.44 -26.54 -6.01
#